data_AF-A0A4Q2Z699-F1
#
_entry.id   AF-A0A4Q2Z699-F1
#
_cell.length_a   1.000
_cell.length_b   1.000
_cell.length_c   1.000
_cell.angle_alpha   90.00
_cell.angle_beta   90.00
_cell.angle_gamma   90.00
#
_symmetry.space_group_name_H-M   'P 1'
#
loop_
_entity.id
_entity.type
_entity.pdbx_description
1 polymer ?
#
loop_
_entity_poly.entity_id
_entity_poly.type
_entity_poly.pdbx_seq_one_letter_code
_entity_poly.pdbx_strand_id
1 'polypeptide(L)'
;MARERYDLKPGDDSLEALRAKFPAAHYLSVYAKGTIAGNWPADALDALNDGNVYIGHGPLPEGVFVIRALCRDSLSARGLLEKLRPLLYQAAGMKPPALGRIFC
;
A
#
# COMPACT_ATOMS: atom_id res chain seq x y z
N MET A 1 8.19 3.33 -16.72
CA MET A 1 7.72 4.29 -15.69
C MET A 1 6.36 3.82 -15.17
N ALA A 2 6.19 3.65 -13.85
CA ALA A 2 4.88 3.31 -13.27
C ALA A 2 4.03 4.58 -13.13
N ARG A 3 2.76 4.54 -13.56
CA ARG A 3 1.80 5.64 -13.45
C ARG A 3 0.48 5.13 -12.93
N GLU A 4 0.01 5.73 -11.84
CA GLU A 4 -1.37 5.55 -11.36
C GLU A 4 -2.22 6.76 -11.79
N ARG A 5 -3.45 6.51 -12.25
CA ARG A 5 -4.43 7.55 -12.56
C ARG A 5 -5.80 7.10 -12.08
N TYR A 6 -6.37 7.87 -11.16
CA TYR A 6 -7.75 7.75 -10.73
C TYR A 6 -8.50 9.01 -11.11
N ASP A 7 -9.72 8.86 -11.63
CA ASP A 7 -10.71 9.93 -11.72
C ASP A 7 -11.82 9.54 -10.74
N LEU A 8 -11.93 10.27 -9.62
CA LEU A 8 -12.87 9.96 -8.54
C LEU A 8 -13.93 11.05 -8.52
N LYS A 9 -15.17 10.70 -8.85
CA LYS A 9 -16.29 11.64 -8.86
C LYS A 9 -17.36 11.20 -7.87
N PRO A 10 -17.92 12.13 -7.09
CA PRO A 10 -19.11 11.85 -6.31
C PRO A 10 -20.28 11.52 -7.24
N GLY A 11 -20.99 10.42 -6.96
CA GLY A 11 -22.25 10.08 -7.65
C GLY A 11 -22.11 9.30 -8.96
N ASP A 12 -20.91 8.85 -9.32
CA ASP A 12 -20.70 7.81 -10.33
C ASP A 12 -20.11 6.53 -9.70
N ASP A 13 -19.92 5.51 -10.54
CA ASP A 13 -19.47 4.18 -10.09
C ASP A 13 -17.96 4.16 -9.76
N SER A 14 -17.23 5.27 -9.94
CA SER A 14 -15.77 5.33 -9.72
C SER A 14 -15.37 5.05 -8.27
N LEU A 15 -16.27 5.34 -7.33
CA LEU A 15 -16.06 5.12 -5.90
C LEU A 15 -16.65 3.80 -5.39
N GLU A 16 -17.49 3.12 -6.18
CA GLU A 16 -18.16 1.90 -5.73
C GLU A 16 -17.16 0.80 -5.38
N ALA A 17 -16.17 0.57 -6.25
CA ALA A 17 -15.15 -0.45 -6.01
C ALA A 17 -14.29 -0.16 -4.76
N LEU A 18 -14.01 1.12 -4.47
CA LEU A 18 -13.26 1.52 -3.29
C LEU A 18 -14.10 1.39 -2.01
N ARG A 19 -15.43 1.57 -2.12
CA ARG A 19 -16.38 1.49 -1.00
C ARG A 19 -16.97 0.10 -0.77
N ALA A 20 -16.80 -0.82 -1.72
CA ALA A 20 -17.40 -2.15 -1.70
C ALA A 20 -17.11 -2.92 -0.41
N LYS A 21 -15.92 -2.74 0.16
CA LYS A 21 -15.52 -3.38 1.42
C LYS A 21 -15.69 -2.47 2.65
N PHE A 22 -15.35 -1.19 2.52
CA PHE A 22 -15.46 -0.22 3.61
C PHE A 22 -16.14 1.06 3.12
N PRO A 23 -17.31 1.46 3.68
CA PRO A 23 -18.03 2.66 3.22
C PRO A 23 -17.21 3.95 3.27
N ALA A 24 -16.29 4.05 4.24
CA ALA A 24 -15.38 5.18 4.44
C ALA A 24 -13.90 4.80 4.19
N ALA A 25 -13.66 3.98 3.16
CA ALA A 25 -12.33 3.44 2.86
C ALA A 25 -11.26 4.53 2.69
N HIS A 26 -10.09 4.26 3.25
CA HIS A 26 -8.85 4.97 2.99
C HIS A 26 -7.98 4.13 2.05
N TYR A 27 -7.64 4.69 0.90
CA TYR A 27 -6.83 4.01 -0.12
C TYR A 27 -5.35 4.32 0.07
N LEU A 28 -4.51 3.28 0.03
CA LEU A 28 -3.06 3.38 0.05
C LEU A 28 -2.46 2.68 -1.17
N SER A 29 -1.46 3.29 -1.78
CA SER A 29 -0.69 2.73 -2.89
C SER A 29 0.80 2.89 -2.60
N VAL A 30 1.55 1.79 -2.68
CA VAL A 30 3.01 1.76 -2.45
C VAL A 30 3.67 1.14 -3.66
N TYR A 31 4.67 1.83 -4.21
CA TYR A 31 5.49 1.35 -5.31
C TYR A 31 6.89 1.02 -4.81
N ALA A 32 7.38 -0.17 -5.17
CA ALA A 32 8.72 -0.62 -4.85
C ALA A 32 9.46 -1.02 -6.14
N LYS A 33 10.76 -0.74 -6.17
CA LYS A 33 11.67 -1.14 -7.27
C LYS A 33 13.03 -1.53 -6.67
N GLY A 34 13.89 -2.16 -7.48
CA GLY A 34 15.25 -2.50 -7.09
C GLY A 34 15.27 -3.60 -6.04
N THR A 35 16.15 -3.50 -5.04
CA THR A 35 16.38 -4.55 -4.02
C THR A 35 15.11 -4.94 -3.27
N ILE A 36 14.20 -3.98 -2.99
CA ILE A 36 12.93 -4.26 -2.33
C ILE A 36 12.03 -5.13 -3.22
N ALA A 37 11.91 -4.80 -4.50
CA ALA A 37 11.14 -5.59 -5.45
C ALA A 37 11.76 -6.98 -5.70
N GLY A 38 13.09 -7.09 -5.67
CA GLY A 38 13.79 -8.37 -5.83
C GLY A 38 13.66 -9.32 -4.63
N ASN A 39 13.32 -8.80 -3.45
CA ASN A 39 13.11 -9.58 -2.22
C ASN A 39 11.67 -9.42 -1.72
N TRP A 40 10.69 -9.59 -2.63
CA TRP A 40 9.30 -9.29 -2.35
C TRP A 40 8.70 -10.24 -1.29
N PRO A 41 8.28 -9.74 -0.12
CA PRO A 41 7.81 -10.58 0.99
C PRO A 41 6.32 -10.91 0.86
N ALA A 42 5.94 -11.65 -0.19
CA ALA A 42 4.55 -11.93 -0.55
C ALA A 42 3.71 -12.51 0.62
N ASP A 43 4.17 -13.59 1.24
CA ASP A 43 3.43 -14.26 2.33
C ASP A 43 3.21 -13.33 3.53
N ALA A 44 4.21 -12.51 3.86
CA ALA A 44 4.12 -11.56 4.97
C ALA A 44 3.16 -10.41 4.66
N LEU A 45 3.07 -9.99 3.38
CA LEU A 45 2.09 -9.00 2.93
C LEU A 45 0.66 -9.57 2.95
N ASP A 46 0.48 -10.82 2.53
CA ASP A 46 -0.82 -11.48 2.57
C ASP A 46 -1.34 -11.60 4.01
N ALA A 47 -0.45 -11.88 4.96
CA ALA A 47 -0.74 -11.94 6.39
C ALA A 47 -1.16 -10.60 7.02
N LEU A 48 -1.00 -9.46 6.33
CA LEU A 48 -1.49 -8.15 6.79
C LEU A 48 -2.98 -7.91 6.49
N ASN A 49 -3.64 -8.81 5.75
CA ASN A 49 -5.10 -8.74 5.56
C ASN A 49 -5.84 -9.05 6.86
N ASP A 50 -6.81 -8.21 7.22
CA ASP A 50 -7.67 -8.43 8.38
C ASP A 50 -9.08 -7.84 8.17
N GLY A 51 -9.87 -7.73 9.26
CA GLY A 51 -11.22 -7.17 9.22
C GLY A 51 -11.28 -5.65 8.93
N ASN A 52 -10.16 -4.95 8.97
CA ASN A 52 -10.01 -3.50 8.80
C ASN A 52 -9.10 -3.13 7.62
N VAL A 53 -8.35 -4.08 7.09
CA VAL A 53 -7.37 -3.88 6.02
C VAL A 53 -7.57 -4.95 4.95
N TYR A 54 -7.67 -4.51 3.71
CA TYR A 54 -7.65 -5.37 2.53
C TYR A 54 -6.49 -4.96 1.63
N ILE A 55 -5.56 -5.89 1.39
CA ILE A 55 -4.34 -5.67 0.62
C ILE A 55 -4.35 -6.58 -0.61
N GLY A 56 -4.09 -5.97 -1.76
CA GLY A 56 -3.62 -6.67 -2.96
C GLY A 56 -2.23 -6.18 -3.31
N HIS A 57 -1.37 -7.09 -3.76
CA HIS A 57 -0.02 -6.75 -4.23
C HIS A 57 0.38 -7.59 -5.42
N GLY A 58 1.36 -7.11 -6.16
CA GLY A 58 1.88 -7.86 -7.30
C GLY A 58 2.85 -7.08 -8.18
N PRO A 59 3.42 -7.75 -9.18
CA PRO A 59 4.34 -7.14 -10.12
C PRO A 59 3.61 -6.20 -11.10
N LEU A 60 4.32 -5.15 -11.49
CA LEU A 60 4.04 -4.28 -12.62
C LEU A 60 5.21 -4.37 -13.61
N PRO A 61 5.04 -3.89 -14.86
CA PRO A 61 6.13 -3.83 -15.82
C PRO A 61 7.39 -3.12 -15.27
N GLU A 62 8.54 -3.44 -15.88
CA GLU A 62 9.85 -2.86 -15.54
C GLU A 62 10.36 -3.16 -14.11
N GLY A 63 9.99 -4.31 -13.55
CA GLY A 63 10.49 -4.78 -12.26
C GLY A 63 10.02 -3.92 -11.08
N VAL A 64 8.84 -3.31 -11.22
CA VAL A 64 8.16 -2.58 -10.14
C VAL A 64 7.19 -3.54 -9.48
N PHE A 65 7.05 -3.47 -8.16
CA PHE A 65 5.97 -4.11 -7.44
C PHE A 65 5.08 -3.04 -6.81
N VAL A 66 3.79 -3.32 -6.74
CA VAL A 66 2.79 -2.43 -6.16
C VAL A 66 2.05 -3.13 -5.03
N ILE A 67 1.75 -2.37 -3.99
CA ILE A 67 0.79 -2.72 -2.95
C ILE A 67 -0.35 -1.74 -3.06
N ARG A 68 -1.58 -2.24 -3.09
CA ARG A 68 -2.81 -1.47 -3.03
C ARG A 68 -3.60 -1.94 -1.83
N ALA A 69 -3.96 -1.01 -0.95
CA ALA A 69 -4.72 -1.33 0.24
C ALA A 69 -5.97 -0.46 0.38
N LEU A 70 -7.06 -1.09 0.79
CA LEU A 70 -8.24 -0.43 1.34
C LEU A 70 -8.20 -0.60 2.85
N CYS A 71 -8.26 0.50 3.57
CA CYS A 71 -8.29 0.53 5.03
C CYS A 71 -9.65 1.08 5.48
N ARG A 72 -10.24 0.51 6.53
CA ARG A 72 -11.55 0.93 7.05
C ARG A 72 -11.59 2.42 7.39
N ASP A 73 -10.51 2.92 7.97
CA ASP A 73 -10.38 4.29 8.47
C ASP A 73 -8.92 4.76 8.45
N SER A 74 -8.71 6.03 8.85
CA SER A 74 -7.39 6.65 8.88
C SER A 74 -6.43 6.03 9.92
N LEU A 75 -6.94 5.41 10.99
CA LEU A 75 -6.11 4.76 11.99
C LEU A 75 -5.56 3.43 11.46
N SER A 76 -6.41 2.66 10.80
CA SER A 76 -6.06 1.43 10.10
C SER A 76 -5.02 1.70 9.01
N ALA A 77 -5.18 2.79 8.25
CA ALA A 77 -4.23 3.21 7.23
C ALA A 77 -2.85 3.56 7.82
N ARG A 78 -2.80 4.34 8.91
CA ARG A 78 -1.55 4.68 9.60
C ARG A 78 -0.87 3.44 10.17
N GLY A 79 -1.63 2.58 10.86
CA GLY A 79 -1.10 1.33 11.41
C GLY A 79 -0.58 0.39 10.33
N LEU A 80 -1.19 0.35 9.15
CA LEU A 80 -0.66 -0.40 8.02
C LEU A 80 0.67 0.17 7.52
N LEU A 81 0.77 1.49 7.34
CA LEU A 81 2.01 2.14 6.90
C LEU A 81 3.18 1.89 7.86
N GLU A 82 2.91 1.92 9.17
CA GLU A 82 3.89 1.63 10.22
C GLU A 82 4.42 0.19 10.15
N LYS A 83 3.61 -0.77 9.68
CA LYS A 83 4.00 -2.17 9.47
C LYS A 83 4.70 -2.39 8.12
N LEU A 84 4.17 -1.80 7.05
CA LEU A 84 4.67 -1.99 5.68
C LEU A 84 6.13 -1.55 5.53
N ARG A 85 6.46 -0.38 6.07
CA ARG A 85 7.81 0.18 5.93
C ARG A 85 8.88 -0.75 6.50
N PRO A 86 8.89 -1.10 7.80
CA PRO A 86 9.92 -1.99 8.33
C PRO A 86 9.92 -3.36 7.64
N LEU A 87 8.75 -3.91 7.29
CA LEU A 87 8.63 -5.17 6.58
C LEU A 87 9.35 -5.15 5.22
N LEU A 88 9.12 -4.13 4.40
CA LEU A 88 9.73 -4.01 3.07
C LEU A 88 11.25 -3.80 3.13
N TYR A 89 11.70 -2.97 4.07
CA TYR A 89 13.13 -2.72 4.25
C TYR A 89 13.85 -3.94 4.86
N GLN A 90 13.25 -4.63 5.82
CA GLN A 90 13.80 -5.83 6.43
C GLN A 90 13.92 -6.97 5.40
N ALA A 91 12.88 -7.19 4.59
CA ALA A 91 12.92 -8.19 3.53
C ALA A 91 14.06 -7.92 2.52
N ALA A 92 14.35 -6.65 2.26
CA ALA A 92 15.45 -6.23 1.39
C ALA A 92 16.83 -6.23 2.07
N GLY A 93 16.93 -6.55 3.36
CA GLY A 93 18.18 -6.43 4.13
C GLY A 93 18.70 -4.99 4.26
N MET A 94 17.80 -4.01 4.16
CA MET A 94 18.12 -2.59 4.13
C MET A 94 17.72 -1.89 5.43
N LYS A 95 18.50 -0.88 5.82
CA LYS A 95 18.08 0.04 6.89
C LYS A 95 17.10 1.07 6.30
N PRO A 96 15.91 1.26 6.89
CA PRO A 96 15.01 2.33 6.47
C PRO A 96 15.71 3.69 6.56
N PRO A 97 15.62 4.56 5.53
CA PRO A 97 16.17 5.90 5.60
C PRO A 97 15.45 6.66 6.71
N ALA A 98 16.16 7.54 7.43
CA ALA A 98 15.49 8.44 8.36
C ALA A 98 14.59 9.39 7.55
N LEU A 99 13.28 9.22 7.67
CA LEU A 99 12.36 10.27 7.29
C LEU A 99 12.47 11.27 8.43
N GLY A 100 13.21 12.36 8.20
CA GLY A 100 13.24 13.46 9.16
C GLY A 100 11.80 13.88 9.50
N ARG A 101 11.60 14.50 10.66
CA ARG A 101 10.35 15.22 10.89
C ARG A 101 10.27 16.31 9.84
N ILE A 102 9.40 16.16 8.84
CA ILE A 102 8.97 17.28 8.03
C ILE A 102 8.09 18.10 8.98
N PHE A 103 8.67 19.13 9.59
CA PHE A 103 7.88 20.15 10.25
C PHE A 103 7.21 20.94 9.14
N CYS A 104 5.94 20.62 8.88
CA CYS A 104 5.01 21.51 8.21
C CYS A 104 4.00 22.03 9.23
#